data_AF-A0A8S8YUB1-F1
#
_entry.id   AF-A0A8S8YUB1-F1
#
_cell.length_a   1.000
_cell.length_b   1.000
_cell.length_c   1.000
_cell.angle_alpha   90.00
_cell.angle_beta   90.00
_cell.angle_gamma   90.00
#
_symmetry.space_group_name_H-M   'P 1'
#
loop_
_entity.id
_entity.type
_entity.pdbx_description
1 polymer ?
#
loop_
_entity_poly.entity_id
_entity_poly.type
_entity_poly.pdbx_seq_one_letter_code
_entity_poly.pdbx_strand_id
1 'polypeptide(L)'
;MATRDLADHLVQATEAAAVAASKWRGLGDGKAADGAAVEAMRAVFDNVPFDGRVAIGEGERDDAPMLWIGEPLGFDARTRPEHLA
;
A
#
# COMPACT_ATOMS: atom_id res chain seq x y z
N MET A 1 -2.49 12.92 13.39
CA MET A 1 -3.73 12.25 12.97
C MET A 1 -4.04 11.17 13.99
N ALA A 2 -5.30 10.99 14.39
CA ALA A 2 -5.66 9.86 15.24
C ALA A 2 -5.82 8.60 14.37
N THR A 3 -5.59 7.40 14.92
CA THR A 3 -5.76 6.14 14.17
C THR A 3 -7.14 6.00 13.54
N ARG A 4 -8.18 6.54 14.18
CA ARG A 4 -9.54 6.52 13.68
C ARG A 4 -9.69 7.25 12.33
N ASP A 5 -8.89 8.27 12.08
CA ASP A 5 -8.96 9.05 10.84
C ASP A 5 -8.35 8.29 9.64
N LEU A 6 -7.68 7.16 9.90
CA LEU A 6 -7.14 6.26 8.86
C LEU A 6 -8.15 5.22 8.37
N ALA A 7 -9.31 5.08 9.03
CA ALA A 7 -10.26 4.00 8.75
C ALA A 7 -10.66 3.92 7.27
N ASP A 8 -11.08 5.04 6.68
CA ASP A 8 -11.52 5.07 5.28
C ASP A 8 -10.36 4.79 4.31
N HIS A 9 -9.15 5.24 4.63
CA HIS A 9 -7.95 4.97 3.83
C HIS A 9 -7.57 3.48 3.85
N LEU A 10 -7.72 2.82 4.99
CA LEU A 10 -7.47 1.38 5.13
C LEU A 10 -8.50 0.57 4.34
N VAL A 11 -9.79 0.96 4.40
CA VAL A 11 -10.83 0.35 3.58
C VAL A 11 -10.48 0.49 2.09
N GLN A 12 -10.18 1.71 1.64
CA GLN A 12 -9.81 1.98 0.25
C GLN A 12 -8.61 1.15 -0.22
N ALA A 13 -7.57 1.02 0.63
CA ALA A 13 -6.38 0.23 0.31
C ALA A 13 -6.73 -1.25 0.10
N THR A 14 -7.57 -1.82 0.97
CA THR A 14 -8.02 -3.22 0.84
C THR A 14 -8.95 -3.44 -0.35
N GLU A 15 -9.83 -2.48 -0.67
CA GLU A 15 -10.71 -2.54 -1.83
C GLU A 15 -9.91 -2.49 -3.14
N ALA A 16 -8.96 -1.55 -3.25
CA ALA A 16 -8.09 -1.42 -4.41
C ALA A 16 -7.28 -2.70 -4.66
N ALA A 17 -6.68 -3.26 -3.60
CA ALA A 17 -5.93 -4.50 -3.67
C ALA A 17 -6.81 -5.67 -4.13
N ALA A 18 -8.00 -5.84 -3.53
CA ALA A 18 -8.93 -6.91 -3.87
C ALA A 18 -9.41 -6.81 -5.32
N VAL A 19 -9.76 -5.60 -5.79
CA VAL A 19 -10.18 -5.37 -7.17
C VAL A 19 -9.04 -5.67 -8.15
N ALA A 20 -7.82 -5.26 -7.86
CA ALA A 20 -6.65 -5.52 -8.70
C ALA A 20 -6.36 -7.02 -8.82
N ALA A 21 -6.26 -7.75 -7.70
CA ALA A 21 -6.08 -9.20 -7.70
C ALA A 21 -7.24 -9.94 -8.36
N SER A 22 -8.48 -9.44 -8.26
CA SER A 22 -9.66 -10.11 -8.81
C SER A 22 -9.59 -10.35 -10.32
N LYS A 23 -8.82 -9.52 -11.04
CA LYS A 23 -8.59 -9.62 -12.50
C LYS A 23 -7.78 -10.86 -12.89
N TRP A 24 -7.07 -11.45 -11.93
CA TRP A 24 -6.22 -12.62 -12.12
C TRP A 24 -6.87 -13.94 -11.68
N ARG A 25 -8.11 -13.89 -11.19
CA ARG A 25 -8.83 -15.10 -10.73
C ARG A 25 -9.01 -16.11 -11.86
N GLY A 26 -8.61 -17.35 -11.61
CA GLY A 26 -8.74 -18.45 -12.57
C GLY A 26 -7.66 -18.48 -13.65
N LEU A 27 -6.70 -17.54 -13.65
CA LEU A 27 -5.63 -17.50 -14.65
C LEU A 27 -4.42 -18.39 -14.30
N GLY A 28 -4.37 -18.94 -13.08
CA GLY A 28 -3.28 -19.82 -12.63
C GLY A 28 -1.96 -19.09 -12.31
N ASP A 29 -1.94 -17.76 -12.34
CA ASP A 29 -0.77 -16.94 -12.04
C ASP A 29 -0.92 -16.21 -10.69
N GLY A 30 -0.51 -16.89 -9.61
CA GLY A 30 -0.60 -16.34 -8.26
C GLY A 30 0.36 -15.18 -8.01
N LYS A 31 1.55 -15.18 -8.64
CA LYS A 31 2.54 -14.12 -8.45
C LYS A 31 2.09 -12.81 -9.09
N ALA A 32 1.48 -12.88 -10.27
CA ALA A 32 0.92 -11.70 -10.90
C ALA A 32 -0.30 -11.16 -10.16
N ALA A 33 -1.14 -12.04 -9.59
CA ALA A 33 -2.27 -11.63 -8.76
C ALA A 33 -1.81 -10.88 -7.50
N ASP A 34 -0.80 -11.42 -6.83
CA ASP A 34 -0.20 -10.87 -5.62
C ASP A 34 0.46 -9.51 -5.89
N GLY A 35 1.35 -9.44 -6.90
CA GLY A 35 1.98 -8.19 -7.32
C GLY A 35 0.97 -7.10 -7.67
N ALA A 36 -0.14 -7.43 -8.35
CA ALA A 36 -1.18 -6.47 -8.66
C ALA A 36 -1.91 -5.93 -7.42
N ALA A 37 -2.15 -6.78 -6.41
CA ALA A 37 -2.74 -6.34 -5.14
C ALA A 37 -1.80 -5.42 -4.35
N VAL A 38 -0.54 -5.82 -4.24
CA VAL A 38 0.51 -5.08 -3.53
C VAL A 38 0.72 -3.70 -4.16
N GLU A 39 0.79 -3.64 -5.49
CA GLU A 39 0.92 -2.37 -6.23
C GLU A 39 -0.26 -1.43 -5.98
N ALA A 40 -1.48 -1.94 -6.08
CA ALA A 40 -2.68 -1.15 -5.85
C ALA A 40 -2.78 -0.67 -4.38
N MET A 41 -2.43 -1.52 -3.42
CA MET A 41 -2.40 -1.16 -2.00
C MET A 41 -1.39 -0.06 -1.72
N ARG A 42 -0.16 -0.22 -2.22
CA ARG A 42 0.93 0.76 -2.05
C ARG A 42 0.55 2.12 -2.61
N ALA A 43 -0.03 2.16 -3.81
CA ALA A 43 -0.46 3.40 -4.44
C ALA A 43 -1.50 4.18 -3.59
N VAL A 44 -2.39 3.48 -2.88
CA VAL A 44 -3.30 4.14 -1.93
C VAL A 44 -2.51 4.71 -0.76
N PHE A 45 -1.63 3.92 -0.14
CA PHE A 45 -0.86 4.36 1.04
C PHE A 45 0.07 5.54 0.75
N ASP A 46 0.65 5.64 -0.44
CA ASP A 46 1.47 6.79 -0.85
C ASP A 46 0.71 8.13 -0.80
N ASN A 47 -0.62 8.09 -0.75
CA ASN A 47 -1.49 9.27 -0.69
C ASN A 47 -2.17 9.48 0.67
N VAL A 48 -1.80 8.70 1.70
CA VAL A 48 -2.36 8.84 3.05
C VAL A 48 -1.44 9.72 3.90
N PRO A 49 -1.96 10.71 4.64
CA PRO A 49 -1.16 11.64 5.44
C PRO A 49 -0.73 11.02 6.78
N PHE A 50 0.05 9.94 6.73
CA PHE A 50 0.67 9.29 7.89
C PHE A 50 2.16 9.04 7.64
N ASP A 51 2.91 8.94 8.74
CA ASP A 51 4.29 8.45 8.74
C ASP A 51 4.29 7.08 9.42
N GLY A 52 4.18 6.03 8.60
CA GLY A 52 4.09 4.66 9.07
C GLY A 52 5.20 3.78 8.51
N ARG A 53 5.36 2.61 9.12
CA ARG A 53 6.30 1.59 8.67
C ARG A 53 5.63 0.24 8.61
N VAL A 54 5.96 -0.52 7.57
CA VAL A 54 5.53 -1.91 7.42
C VAL A 54 6.15 -2.75 8.53
N ALA A 55 5.35 -3.23 9.46
CA ALA A 55 5.82 -4.17 10.49
C ALA A 55 5.82 -5.62 9.99
N ILE A 56 4.86 -5.95 9.10
CA ILE A 56 4.68 -7.25 8.45
C ILE A 56 4.32 -6.96 7.00
N GLY A 57 5.01 -7.60 6.06
CA GLY A 57 4.90 -7.33 4.64
C GLY A 57 5.22 -8.55 3.78
N GLU A 58 5.51 -8.33 2.49
CA GLU A 58 5.79 -9.39 1.50
C GLU A 58 7.10 -10.15 1.77
N GLY A 59 8.01 -9.54 2.53
CA GLY A 59 9.28 -10.14 2.90
C GLY A 59 10.30 -9.11 3.36
N GLU A 60 11.57 -9.54 3.39
CA GLU A 60 12.71 -8.64 3.59
C GLU A 60 12.93 -7.76 2.36
N ARG A 61 13.61 -6.61 2.55
CA ARG A 61 13.83 -5.62 1.47
C ARG A 61 14.52 -6.20 0.23
N ASP A 62 15.41 -7.17 0.41
CA ASP A 62 16.16 -7.77 -0.70
C ASP A 62 15.30 -8.72 -1.54
N ASP A 63 14.20 -9.24 -0.98
CA ASP A 63 13.33 -10.24 -1.60
C ASP A 63 12.01 -9.65 -2.11
N ALA A 64 11.58 -8.51 -1.55
CA ALA A 64 10.32 -7.85 -1.88
C ALA A 64 10.55 -6.40 -2.35
N PRO A 65 10.15 -6.03 -3.59
CA PRO A 65 10.41 -4.70 -4.13
C PRO A 65 9.57 -3.60 -3.47
N MET A 66 8.47 -3.97 -2.81
CA MET A 66 7.52 -3.07 -2.16
C MET A 66 6.75 -3.80 -1.06
N LEU A 67 6.19 -3.04 -0.11
CA LEU A 67 5.61 -3.53 1.15
C LEU A 67 6.55 -4.49 1.90
N TRP A 68 7.86 -4.24 1.88
CA TRP A 68 8.85 -5.01 2.64
C TRP A 68 8.93 -4.56 4.10
N ILE A 69 9.45 -5.42 4.98
CA ILE A 69 9.53 -5.15 6.42
C ILE A 69 10.41 -3.93 6.70
N GLY A 70 9.83 -2.90 7.31
CA GLY A 70 10.47 -1.62 7.63
C GLY A 70 10.24 -0.52 6.61
N GLU A 71 9.55 -0.80 5.50
CA GLU A 71 9.29 0.17 4.44
C GLU A 71 8.47 1.35 4.96
N PRO A 72 8.90 2.61 4.70
CA PRO A 72 8.10 3.78 5.03
C PRO A 72 6.88 3.90 4.10
N LEU A 73 5.73 4.21 4.69
CA LEU A 73 4.44 4.39 4.02
C LEU A 73 3.83 5.73 4.39
N GLY A 74 2.99 6.23 3.47
CA GLY A 74 2.39 7.54 3.60
C GLY A 74 3.37 8.67 3.33
N PHE A 75 2.89 9.89 3.55
CA PHE A 75 3.72 11.07 3.53
C PHE A 75 3.51 11.89 4.80
N ASP A 76 4.58 12.56 5.24
CA ASP A 76 4.43 13.59 6.25
C ASP A 76 3.78 14.82 5.61
N ALA A 77 2.55 15.13 6.02
CA ALA A 77 1.84 16.32 5.55
C ALA A 77 2.59 17.63 5.84
N ARG A 78 3.57 17.63 6.75
CA ARG A 78 4.45 18.76 7.07
C ARG A 78 5.64 18.92 6.10
N THR A 79 5.93 17.92 5.28
CA THR A 79 7.07 17.93 4.34
C THR A 79 6.64 17.87 2.88
N ARG A 80 5.33 17.91 2.59
CA ARG A 80 4.84 17.92 1.21
C ARG A 80 5.31 19.21 0.50
N PRO A 81 5.97 19.12 -0.66
CA PRO A 81 6.22 20.28 -1.50
C PRO A 81 4.88 20.94 -1.86
N GLU A 82 4.79 22.24 -1.66
CA GLU A 82 3.59 23.06 -1.86
C GLU A 82 3.01 23.06 -3.29
N HIS A 83 3.72 22.46 -4.26
CA HIS A 83 3.23 22.28 -5.63
C HIS A 83 2.41 20.99 -5.86
N LEU A 84 2.21 20.16 -4.83
CA LEU A 84 1.41 18.91 -4.86
C LEU A 84 0.21 18.94 -3.90
N ALA A 85 -0.21 20.14 -3.48
CA ALA A 85 -1.35 20.36 -2.58
C ALA A 85 -2.62 20.74 -3.34
#